data_AF-A0A842VSE4-F1
#
_entry.id   AF-A0A842VSE4-F1
#
_cell.length_a   1.000
_cell.length_b   1.000
_cell.length_c   1.000
_cell.angle_alpha   90.00
_cell.angle_beta   90.00
_cell.angle_gamma   90.00
#
_symmetry.space_group_name_H-M   'P 1'
#
loop_
_entity.id
_entity.type
_entity.pdbx_description
1 polymer ?
#
loop_
_entity_poly.entity_id
_entity_poly.type
_entity_poly.pdbx_seq_one_letter_code
_entity_poly.pdbx_strand_id
1 'polypeptide(L)'
;MQENGTMQKFEELRNSCPALRTILIPNSHWEEFKLKATEEPNDAFHNYIVWIAFEYGNLHKLTTPIHDFLLNDDGTLKSNLNKHYSFPEFWMSKDNTFERHKKVKSYCGKLYELLIAKFLENKNWTDMHLEALGAEHDIIA
;
A
#
# COMPACT_ATOMS: atom_id res chain seq x y z
N MET A 1 -26.96 4.91 -0.28
CA MET A 1 -27.17 4.90 -1.74
C MET A 1 -26.46 6.09 -2.41
N GLN A 2 -25.12 6.06 -2.42
CA GLN A 2 -24.28 7.03 -3.16
C GLN A 2 -22.92 6.38 -3.53
N GLU A 3 -22.91 5.07 -3.79
CA GLU A 3 -21.67 4.26 -3.83
C GLU A 3 -21.01 4.16 -5.21
N ASN A 4 -21.78 4.21 -6.31
CA ASN A 4 -21.22 3.97 -7.66
C ASN A 4 -20.22 5.05 -8.12
N GLY A 5 -20.41 6.32 -7.71
CA GLY A 5 -19.51 7.40 -8.12
C GLY A 5 -18.16 7.40 -7.41
N THR A 6 -18.10 6.87 -6.18
CA THR A 6 -16.88 6.86 -5.36
C THR A 6 -15.91 5.79 -5.83
N MET A 7 -16.40 4.57 -6.12
CA MET A 7 -15.57 3.50 -6.66
C MET A 7 -15.05 3.84 -8.07
N GLN A 8 -15.86 4.47 -8.93
CA GLN A 8 -15.40 4.94 -10.25
C GLN A 8 -14.25 5.95 -10.13
N LYS A 9 -14.37 6.93 -9.24
CA LYS A 9 -13.26 7.88 -8.97
C LYS A 9 -12.01 7.19 -8.46
N PHE A 10 -12.17 6.18 -7.60
CA PHE A 10 -11.04 5.39 -7.13
C PHE A 10 -10.39 4.61 -8.27
N GLU A 11 -11.17 4.00 -9.15
CA GLU A 11 -10.69 3.27 -10.31
C GLU A 11 -9.91 4.17 -11.28
N GLU A 12 -10.43 5.35 -11.59
CA GLU A 12 -9.74 6.37 -12.40
C GLU A 12 -8.39 6.76 -11.77
N LEU A 13 -8.40 7.07 -10.47
CA LEU A 13 -7.19 7.42 -9.73
C LEU A 13 -6.18 6.28 -9.72
N ARG A 14 -6.62 5.05 -9.44
CA ARG A 14 -5.80 3.84 -9.50
C ARG A 14 -5.17 3.68 -10.88
N ASN A 15 -5.94 3.86 -11.95
CA ASN A 15 -5.43 3.70 -13.31
C ASN A 15 -4.35 4.73 -13.67
N SER A 16 -4.43 5.94 -13.10
CA SER A 16 -3.41 6.99 -13.26
C SER A 16 -2.23 6.92 -12.31
N CYS A 17 -2.30 6.14 -11.21
CA CYS A 17 -1.29 6.10 -10.17
C CYS A 17 -0.56 4.74 -10.17
N PRO A 18 0.71 4.70 -10.62
CA PRO A 18 1.50 3.48 -10.58
C PRO A 18 1.57 2.83 -9.20
N ALA A 19 1.79 3.58 -8.11
CA ALA A 19 1.85 3.03 -6.76
C ALA A 19 0.59 2.23 -6.37
N LEU A 20 -0.59 2.71 -6.79
CA LEU A 20 -1.84 1.98 -6.59
C LEU A 20 -1.94 0.76 -7.51
N ARG A 21 -1.69 0.93 -8.80
CA ARG A 21 -1.93 -0.11 -9.82
C ARG A 21 -0.92 -1.25 -9.80
N THR A 22 0.32 -1.00 -9.38
CA THR A 22 1.41 -1.98 -9.47
C THR A 22 1.75 -2.62 -8.13
N ILE A 23 1.62 -1.87 -7.03
CA ILE A 23 2.07 -2.32 -5.70
C ILE A 23 0.88 -2.57 -4.78
N LEU A 24 0.09 -1.54 -4.49
CA LEU A 24 -0.94 -1.62 -3.44
C LEU A 24 -2.13 -2.48 -3.84
N ILE A 25 -2.67 -2.29 -5.05
CA ILE A 25 -3.81 -3.04 -5.57
C ILE A 25 -3.50 -3.47 -7.03
N PRO A 26 -2.66 -4.51 -7.21
CA PRO A 26 -2.32 -5.02 -8.53
C PRO A 26 -3.56 -5.47 -9.32
N ASN A 27 -3.46 -5.48 -10.65
CA ASN A 27 -4.57 -5.92 -11.53
C ASN A 27 -5.11 -7.30 -11.14
N SER A 28 -4.23 -8.20 -10.69
CA SER A 28 -4.62 -9.55 -10.24
C SER A 28 -5.55 -9.57 -9.01
N HIS A 29 -5.62 -8.47 -8.25
CA HIS A 29 -6.44 -8.36 -7.04
C HIS A 29 -7.55 -7.30 -7.17
N TRP A 30 -7.72 -6.69 -8.35
CA TRP A 30 -8.62 -5.55 -8.53
C TRP A 30 -10.10 -5.90 -8.33
N GLU A 31 -10.58 -6.96 -8.97
CA GLU A 31 -11.99 -7.36 -8.87
C GLU A 31 -12.37 -7.74 -7.43
N GLU A 32 -11.47 -8.43 -6.74
CA GLU A 32 -11.65 -8.78 -5.34
C GLU A 32 -11.65 -7.53 -4.44
N PHE A 33 -10.73 -6.59 -4.67
CA PHE A 33 -10.71 -5.33 -3.96
C PHE A 33 -12.04 -4.58 -4.13
N LYS A 34 -12.54 -4.45 -5.37
CA LYS A 34 -13.80 -3.75 -5.64
C LYS A 34 -14.96 -4.34 -4.85
N LEU A 35 -15.14 -5.65 -4.93
CA LEU A 35 -16.23 -6.35 -4.24
C LEU A 35 -16.18 -6.09 -2.73
N LYS A 36 -15.00 -6.28 -2.13
CA LYS A 36 -14.80 -6.19 -0.69
C LYS A 36 -14.79 -4.75 -0.15
N ALA A 37 -14.26 -3.79 -0.91
CA ALA A 37 -14.23 -2.39 -0.51
C ALA A 37 -15.63 -1.76 -0.44
N THR A 38 -16.57 -2.27 -1.25
CA THR A 38 -17.98 -1.83 -1.28
C THR A 38 -18.90 -2.63 -0.36
N GLU A 39 -18.41 -3.65 0.33
CA GLU A 39 -19.22 -4.33 1.35
C GLU A 39 -19.48 -3.37 2.52
N GLU A 40 -20.68 -3.44 3.10
CA GLU A 40 -20.98 -2.66 4.30
C GLU A 40 -19.94 -2.98 5.39
N PRO A 41 -19.36 -1.96 6.05
CA PRO A 41 -18.40 -2.19 7.10
C PRO A 41 -19.05 -3.06 8.19
N ASN A 42 -18.36 -4.13 8.60
CA ASN A 42 -18.77 -4.85 9.81
C ASN A 42 -18.63 -3.96 11.05
N ASP A 43 -19.12 -4.41 12.20
CA ASP A 43 -19.06 -3.68 13.49
C ASP A 43 -17.63 -3.25 13.90
N ALA A 44 -16.60 -3.86 13.31
CA ALA A 44 -15.20 -3.55 13.55
C ALA A 44 -14.54 -2.69 12.44
N PHE A 45 -15.32 -2.22 11.45
CA PHE A 45 -14.86 -1.43 10.31
C PHE A 45 -13.64 -2.01 9.59
N HIS A 46 -13.53 -3.35 9.52
CA HIS A 46 -12.44 -3.96 8.77
C HIS A 46 -12.66 -3.70 7.27
N ASN A 47 -11.86 -2.81 6.71
CA ASN A 47 -11.81 -2.54 5.28
C ASN A 47 -10.34 -2.34 4.87
N TYR A 48 -10.07 -2.31 3.58
CA TYR A 48 -8.75 -2.01 3.04
C TYR A 48 -8.29 -0.62 3.51
N ILE A 49 -7.06 -0.55 4.03
CA ILE A 49 -6.39 0.68 4.45
C ILE A 49 -6.31 1.66 3.27
N VAL A 50 -6.06 1.17 2.05
CA VAL A 50 -6.01 2.00 0.84
C VAL A 50 -7.39 2.58 0.51
N TRP A 51 -8.47 1.80 0.69
CA TRP A 51 -9.84 2.29 0.51
C TRP A 51 -10.18 3.38 1.54
N ILE A 52 -9.93 3.11 2.81
CA ILE A 52 -10.12 4.09 3.89
C ILE A 52 -9.30 5.36 3.61
N ALA A 53 -8.02 5.24 3.25
CA ALA A 53 -7.21 6.40 2.95
C ALA A 53 -7.74 7.23 1.78
N PHE A 54 -8.37 6.60 0.78
CA PHE A 54 -9.05 7.32 -0.28
C PHE A 54 -10.29 8.07 0.22
N GLU A 55 -11.19 7.40 0.95
CA GLU A 55 -12.41 8.01 1.46
C GLU A 55 -12.14 9.21 2.36
N TYR A 56 -11.05 9.17 3.13
CA TYR A 56 -10.62 10.27 4.00
C TYR A 56 -9.66 11.27 3.33
N GLY A 57 -9.40 11.17 2.02
CA GLY A 57 -8.54 12.11 1.29
C GLY A 57 -7.04 12.05 1.66
N ASN A 58 -6.61 10.96 2.28
CA ASN A 58 -5.24 10.73 2.76
C ASN A 58 -4.41 9.80 1.87
N LEU A 59 -4.91 9.41 0.70
CA LEU A 59 -4.24 8.44 -0.17
C LEU A 59 -2.80 8.84 -0.54
N HIS A 60 -2.56 10.14 -0.75
CA HIS A 60 -1.23 10.68 -1.03
C HIS A 60 -0.20 10.36 0.05
N LYS A 61 -0.61 10.22 1.32
CA LYS A 61 0.30 9.85 2.42
C LYS A 61 0.79 8.41 2.29
N LEU A 62 0.01 7.53 1.66
CA LEU A 62 0.40 6.15 1.39
C LEU A 62 1.19 6.02 0.09
N THR A 63 0.78 6.74 -0.96
CA THR A 63 1.38 6.59 -2.29
C THR A 63 2.69 7.35 -2.45
N THR A 64 2.89 8.48 -1.77
CA THR A 64 4.13 9.29 -1.90
C THR A 64 5.38 8.51 -1.53
N PRO A 65 5.48 7.85 -0.35
CA PRO A 65 6.66 7.05 -0.02
C PRO A 65 6.92 5.90 -1.01
N ILE A 66 5.85 5.33 -1.57
CA ILE A 66 5.98 4.27 -2.58
C ILE A 66 6.56 4.81 -3.88
N HIS A 67 6.12 6.00 -4.32
CA HIS A 67 6.71 6.68 -5.45
C HIS A 67 8.19 6.98 -5.22
N ASP A 68 8.53 7.59 -4.09
CA ASP A 68 9.90 8.04 -3.80
C ASP A 68 10.88 6.86 -3.66
N PHE A 69 10.48 5.81 -2.95
CA PHE A 69 11.39 4.72 -2.60
C PHE A 69 11.33 3.54 -3.56
N LEU A 70 10.17 3.20 -4.13
CA LEU A 70 9.98 1.95 -4.86
C LEU A 70 9.84 2.10 -6.38
N LEU A 71 9.52 3.30 -6.86
CA LEU A 71 9.29 3.55 -8.28
C LEU A 71 10.37 4.44 -8.88
N ASN A 72 10.62 4.26 -10.17
CA ASN A 72 11.34 5.22 -11.00
C ASN A 72 10.38 6.36 -11.40
N ASP A 73 10.93 7.46 -11.95
CA ASP A 73 10.15 8.61 -12.41
C ASP A 73 9.13 8.25 -13.51
N ASP A 74 9.39 7.19 -14.28
CA ASP A 74 8.47 6.67 -15.31
C ASP A 74 7.33 5.78 -14.74
N GLY A 75 7.30 5.58 -13.42
CA GLY A 75 6.32 4.75 -12.72
C GLY A 75 6.61 3.25 -12.75
N THR A 76 7.75 2.81 -13.26
CA THR A 76 8.20 1.41 -13.19
C THR A 76 8.85 1.09 -11.84
N LEU A 77 8.88 -0.19 -11.47
CA LEU A 77 9.57 -0.63 -10.24
C LEU A 77 11.09 -0.44 -10.37
N LYS A 78 11.75 0.03 -9.31
CA LYS A 78 13.22 0.09 -9.27
C LYS A 78 13.81 -1.32 -9.43
N SER A 79 14.90 -1.43 -10.18
CA SER A 79 15.52 -2.73 -10.50
C SER A 79 16.23 -3.39 -9.32
N ASN A 80 16.60 -2.62 -8.31
CA ASN A 80 17.25 -3.07 -7.09
C ASN A 80 16.27 -3.41 -5.96
N LEU A 81 14.96 -3.43 -6.23
CA LEU A 81 14.00 -3.89 -5.23
C LEU A 81 14.25 -5.35 -4.86
N ASN A 82 14.17 -5.63 -3.57
CA ASN A 82 14.19 -6.99 -3.07
C ASN A 82 12.99 -7.76 -3.67
N LYS A 83 13.27 -8.90 -4.31
CA LYS A 83 12.24 -9.73 -4.98
C LYS A 83 11.15 -10.24 -4.03
N HIS A 84 11.43 -10.29 -2.73
CA HIS A 84 10.48 -10.68 -1.69
C HIS A 84 9.69 -9.48 -1.12
N TYR A 85 10.07 -8.26 -1.50
CA TYR A 85 9.44 -7.02 -1.07
C TYR A 85 8.25 -6.66 -1.95
N SER A 86 7.24 -7.53 -1.91
CA SER A 86 5.92 -7.28 -2.45
C SER A 86 4.90 -7.27 -1.31
N PHE A 87 3.98 -6.31 -1.32
CA PHE A 87 2.97 -6.15 -0.27
C PHE A 87 1.63 -5.62 -0.81
N PRO A 88 1.01 -6.30 -1.78
CA PRO A 88 -0.35 -5.94 -2.17
C PRO A 88 -1.29 -6.02 -0.97
N GLU A 89 -2.25 -5.12 -0.94
CA GLU A 89 -3.26 -5.10 0.10
C GLU A 89 -4.38 -6.08 -0.27
N PHE A 90 -4.19 -7.35 0.09
CA PHE A 90 -5.17 -8.42 -0.14
C PHE A 90 -5.56 -9.13 1.15
N TRP A 91 -5.16 -8.63 2.33
CA TRP A 91 -5.37 -9.36 3.58
C TRP A 91 -6.86 -9.57 3.90
N MET A 92 -7.76 -8.68 3.43
CA MET A 92 -9.22 -8.84 3.54
C MET A 92 -9.79 -10.03 2.74
N SER A 93 -9.06 -10.55 1.75
CA SER A 93 -9.42 -11.77 0.98
C SER A 93 -9.49 -13.05 1.81
N LYS A 94 -8.89 -13.05 3.01
CA LYS A 94 -8.75 -14.27 3.80
C LYS A 94 -10.00 -14.50 4.63
N ASP A 95 -10.58 -15.69 4.50
CA ASP A 95 -11.81 -16.06 5.20
C ASP A 95 -11.62 -16.12 6.72
N ASN A 96 -10.46 -16.63 7.17
CA ASN A 96 -10.20 -16.79 8.59
C ASN A 96 -9.51 -15.57 9.20
N THR A 97 -9.92 -15.21 10.42
CA THR A 97 -9.43 -14.04 11.16
C THR A 97 -7.93 -14.11 11.46
N PHE A 98 -7.39 -15.28 11.75
CA PHE A 98 -5.96 -15.46 12.07
C PHE A 98 -5.06 -15.14 10.87
N GLU A 99 -5.42 -15.62 9.68
CA GLU A 99 -4.71 -15.35 8.43
C GLU A 99 -4.87 -13.90 8.00
N ARG A 100 -6.07 -13.29 8.16
CA ARG A 100 -6.24 -11.84 7.99
C ARG A 100 -5.27 -11.07 8.88
N HIS A 101 -5.23 -11.40 10.17
CA HIS A 101 -4.35 -10.73 11.15
C HIS A 101 -2.86 -10.89 10.81
N LYS A 102 -2.45 -12.10 10.41
CA LYS A 102 -1.07 -12.38 9.99
C LYS A 102 -0.70 -11.56 8.74
N LYS A 103 -1.59 -11.52 7.75
CA LYS A 103 -1.37 -10.80 6.49
C LYS A 103 -1.39 -9.29 6.66
N VAL A 104 -2.32 -8.74 7.44
CA VAL A 104 -2.37 -7.29 7.71
C VAL A 104 -1.14 -6.84 8.49
N LYS A 105 -0.65 -7.62 9.46
CA LYS A 105 0.61 -7.31 10.16
C LYS A 105 1.80 -7.22 9.19
N SER A 106 1.93 -8.19 8.28
CA SER A 106 2.99 -8.18 7.28
C SER A 106 2.88 -7.00 6.32
N TYR A 107 1.65 -6.68 5.89
CA TYR A 107 1.37 -5.51 5.06
C TYR A 107 1.73 -4.21 5.77
N CYS A 108 1.24 -4.02 7.00
CA CYS A 108 1.50 -2.83 7.80
C CYS A 108 2.99 -2.67 8.11
N GLY A 109 3.73 -3.74 8.39
CA GLY A 109 5.17 -3.67 8.63
C GLY A 109 5.92 -2.99 7.48
N LYS A 110 5.67 -3.45 6.25
CA LYS A 110 6.29 -2.89 5.04
C LYS A 110 5.79 -1.47 4.75
N LEU A 111 4.50 -1.21 4.93
CA LEU A 111 3.97 0.15 4.78
C LEU A 111 4.59 1.12 5.81
N TYR A 112 4.77 0.69 7.06
CA TYR A 112 5.34 1.50 8.13
C TYR A 112 6.82 1.79 7.89
N GLU A 113 7.59 0.82 7.38
CA GLU A 113 8.96 1.06 6.95
C GLU A 113 9.06 2.24 5.99
N LEU A 114 8.24 2.27 4.92
CA LEU A 114 8.23 3.37 3.95
C LEU A 114 7.76 4.69 4.54
N LEU A 115 6.74 4.66 5.41
CA LEU A 115 6.25 5.87 6.09
C LEU A 115 7.29 6.47 7.03
N ILE A 116 8.01 5.62 7.76
CA ILE A 116 9.12 6.03 8.64
C ILE A 116 10.27 6.56 7.80
N ALA A 117 10.63 5.89 6.71
CA ALA A 117 11.65 6.36 5.79
C ALA A 117 11.32 7.75 5.26
N LYS A 118 10.07 7.99 4.84
CA LYS A 118 9.64 9.32 4.39
C LYS A 118 9.70 10.35 5.51
N PHE A 119 9.31 9.97 6.72
CA PHE A 119 9.42 10.85 7.88
C PHE A 119 10.87 11.26 8.18
N LEU A 120 11.81 10.31 8.13
CA LEU A 120 13.24 10.54 8.36
C LEU A 120 13.86 11.37 7.23
N GLU A 121 13.52 11.11 5.96
CA GLU A 121 13.95 11.91 4.82
C GLU A 121 13.53 13.38 4.98
N ASN A 122 12.29 13.63 5.42
CA ASN A 122 11.81 14.98 5.72
C ASN A 122 12.55 15.67 6.90
N LYS A 123 13.36 14.92 7.66
CA LYS A 123 14.28 15.43 8.69
C LYS A 123 15.74 15.51 8.21
N ASN A 124 15.97 15.39 6.90
CA ASN A 124 17.28 15.38 6.25
C ASN A 124 18.14 14.15 6.60
N TRP A 125 17.53 13.03 6.98
CA TRP A 125 18.23 11.76 7.13
C TRP A 125 18.20 11.01 5.80
N THR A 126 19.36 10.82 5.19
CA THR A 126 19.48 10.28 3.83
C THR A 126 20.10 8.89 3.75
N ASP A 127 20.78 8.44 4.80
CA ASP A 127 21.41 7.12 4.86
C ASP A 127 20.45 6.10 5.49
N MET A 128 19.42 5.74 4.73
CA MET A 128 18.39 4.79 5.16
C MET A 128 18.56 3.46 4.42
N HIS A 129 18.62 2.39 5.19
CA HIS A 129 18.84 1.04 4.67
C HIS A 129 17.53 0.28 4.72
N LEU A 130 16.75 0.38 3.63
CA LEU A 130 15.42 -0.23 3.54
C LEU A 130 15.54 -1.71 3.17
N GLU A 131 14.78 -2.57 3.85
CA GLU A 131 14.53 -3.97 3.44
C GLU A 131 14.01 -4.00 2.00
N ALA A 132 13.22 -2.99 1.63
CA ALA A 132 12.72 -2.77 0.28
C ALA A 132 13.81 -2.77 -0.79
N LEU A 133 14.99 -2.25 -0.44
CA LEU A 133 16.16 -2.12 -1.30
C LEU A 133 17.20 -3.22 -1.06
N GLY A 134 16.85 -4.25 -0.28
CA GLY A 134 17.69 -5.41 -0.02
C GLY A 134 18.73 -5.21 1.09
N ALA A 135 18.55 -4.23 1.98
CA ALA A 135 19.41 -4.09 3.14
C ALA A 135 19.27 -5.27 4.11
N GLU A 136 20.38 -5.70 4.72
CA GLU A 136 20.37 -6.73 5.77
C GLU A 136 20.00 -6.17 7.15
N HIS A 137 20.25 -4.88 7.38
CA HIS A 137 20.03 -4.20 8.66
C HIS A 137 19.45 -2.80 8.43
N ASP A 138 18.49 -2.40 9.27
CA ASP A 138 17.82 -1.10 9.17
C ASP A 138 18.72 0.07 9.62
N ILE A 139 19.75 -0.20 10.44
CA ILE A 139 20.72 0.76 10.96
C ILE A 139 22.09 0.08 11.06
N ILE A 140 23.12 0.69 10.49
CA ILE A 140 24.52 0.25 10.66
C ILE A 140 25.17 1.17 11.70
N ALA A 141 25.75 0.56 12.75
CA ALA A 141 26.45 1.24 13.85
C ALA A 141 27.93 1.52 13.51
#